data_AF-A0A2N2XSZ0-F1
#
_entry.id   AF-A0A2N2XSZ0-F1
#
_cell.length_a   1.000
_cell.length_b   1.000
_cell.length_c   1.000
_cell.angle_alpha   90.00
_cell.angle_beta   90.00
_cell.angle_gamma   90.00
#
_symmetry.space_group_name_H-M   'P 1'
#
loop_
_entity.id
_entity.type
_entity.pdbx_description
1 polymer ?
#
loop_
_entity_poly.entity_id
_entity_poly.type
_entity_poly.pdbx_seq_one_letter_code
_entity_poly.pdbx_strand_id
1 'polypeptide(L)'
;MEKNKTNFSIFIIGALFFVFGFVTWLNNVLIPFLQTSCELSTTQASLVNFAFYISYFVMAIPSSYILKKTGFANGMALGLVVMAIGSILFVPAALERNFVLFLVGLFIQGTGLALLQTAANPYVTILGPIESAAKRQSIMGVCNKVAGMIGILILYSAIF
;
A
#
# COMPACT_ATOMS: atom_id res chain seq x y z
N MET A 1 -8.97 16.51 -27.58
CA MET A 1 -7.93 15.55 -27.18
C MET A 1 -7.69 15.47 -25.67
N GLU A 2 -8.06 16.47 -24.86
CA GLU A 2 -7.91 16.41 -23.38
C GLU A 2 -8.74 15.31 -22.69
N LYS A 3 -9.97 15.07 -23.15
CA LYS A 3 -10.91 14.11 -22.52
C LYS A 3 -10.36 12.67 -22.43
N ASN A 4 -9.56 12.24 -23.41
CA ASN A 4 -8.90 10.93 -23.41
C ASN A 4 -7.72 10.85 -22.41
N LYS A 5 -6.98 11.95 -22.21
CA LYS A 5 -5.92 12.00 -21.20
C LYS A 5 -6.48 11.95 -19.78
N THR A 6 -7.59 12.63 -19.53
CA THR A 6 -8.25 12.62 -18.21
C THR A 6 -8.79 11.24 -17.86
N ASN A 7 -9.46 10.56 -18.81
CA ASN A 7 -9.97 9.20 -18.59
C ASN A 7 -8.83 8.19 -18.33
N PHE A 8 -7.70 8.33 -19.03
CA PHE A 8 -6.53 7.48 -18.81
C PHE A 8 -5.91 7.70 -17.43
N SER A 9 -5.79 8.97 -16.97
CA SER A 9 -5.32 9.27 -15.61
C SER A 9 -6.27 8.74 -14.53
N ILE A 10 -7.60 8.84 -14.73
CA ILE A 10 -8.59 8.26 -13.81
C ILE A 10 -8.43 6.74 -13.73
N PHE A 11 -8.21 6.08 -14.87
CA PHE A 11 -7.99 4.63 -14.91
C PHE A 11 -6.72 4.23 -14.16
N ILE A 12 -5.59 4.93 -14.38
CA ILE A 12 -4.34 4.68 -13.66
C ILE A 12 -4.53 4.85 -12.15
N ILE A 13 -5.21 5.90 -11.71
CA ILE A 13 -5.49 6.10 -10.29
C ILE A 13 -6.39 4.97 -9.74
N GLY A 14 -7.40 4.55 -10.50
CA GLY A 14 -8.23 3.40 -10.13
C GLY A 14 -7.41 2.14 -9.93
N ALA A 15 -6.48 1.86 -10.84
CA ALA A 15 -5.55 0.73 -10.73
C ALA A 15 -4.59 0.89 -9.53
N LEU A 16 -4.12 2.11 -9.23
CA LEU A 16 -3.30 2.38 -8.05
C LEU A 16 -4.08 2.17 -6.76
N PHE A 17 -5.33 2.61 -6.69
CA PHE A 17 -6.20 2.36 -5.54
C PHE A 17 -6.55 0.88 -5.39
N PHE A 18 -6.61 0.13 -6.50
CA PHE A 18 -6.72 -1.32 -6.48
C PHE A 18 -5.50 -1.97 -5.84
N VAL A 19 -4.28 -1.64 -6.30
CA VAL A 19 -3.02 -2.16 -5.71
C VAL A 19 -2.93 -1.77 -4.24
N PHE A 20 -3.31 -0.54 -3.91
CA PHE A 20 -3.35 -0.04 -2.54
C PHE A 20 -4.25 -0.90 -1.64
N GLY A 21 -5.50 -1.14 -2.07
CA GLY A 21 -6.43 -2.00 -1.34
C GLY A 21 -5.94 -3.44 -1.23
N PHE A 22 -5.49 -4.02 -2.35
CA PHE A 22 -4.95 -5.37 -2.40
C PHE A 22 -3.81 -5.57 -1.38
N VAL A 23 -2.77 -4.73 -1.42
CA VAL A 23 -1.61 -4.89 -0.54
C VAL A 23 -1.95 -4.62 0.92
N THR A 24 -2.78 -3.61 1.21
CA THR A 24 -3.18 -3.31 2.60
C THR A 24 -3.92 -4.49 3.22
N TRP A 25 -4.86 -5.08 2.49
CA TRP A 25 -5.62 -6.22 2.98
C TRP A 25 -4.80 -7.50 3.03
N LEU A 26 -3.90 -7.71 2.06
CA LEU A 26 -2.94 -8.80 2.14
C LEU A 26 -2.06 -8.71 3.37
N ASN A 27 -1.57 -7.52 3.75
CA ASN A 27 -0.78 -7.36 4.96
C ASN A 27 -1.56 -7.78 6.22
N ASN A 28 -2.86 -7.51 6.28
CA ASN A 28 -3.70 -7.92 7.41
C ASN A 28 -3.83 -9.45 7.55
N VAL A 29 -3.68 -10.21 6.46
CA VAL A 29 -3.70 -11.68 6.49
C VAL A 29 -2.28 -12.25 6.62
N LEU A 30 -1.32 -11.63 5.95
CA LEU A 30 0.08 -12.05 5.92
C LEU A 30 0.75 -11.89 7.28
N ILE A 31 0.50 -10.80 8.01
CA ILE A 31 1.08 -10.58 9.33
C ILE A 31 0.72 -11.72 10.32
N PRO A 32 -0.56 -12.07 10.54
CA PRO A 32 -0.93 -13.22 11.37
C PRO A 32 -0.42 -14.57 10.85
N PHE A 33 -0.42 -14.76 9.53
CA PHE A 33 0.13 -15.97 8.92
C PHE A 33 1.61 -16.13 9.28
N LEU A 34 2.41 -15.08 9.12
CA LEU A 34 3.83 -15.09 9.44
C LEU A 34 4.10 -15.26 10.94
N GLN A 35 3.25 -14.72 11.80
CA GLN A 35 3.31 -14.97 13.25
C GLN A 35 3.18 -16.47 13.55
N THR A 36 2.25 -17.14 12.86
CA THR A 36 2.01 -18.57 13.04
C THR A 36 3.13 -19.40 12.40
N SER A 37 3.54 -19.08 11.17
CA SER A 37 4.57 -19.84 10.44
C SER A 37 5.98 -19.69 11.01
N CYS A 38 6.30 -18.58 11.68
CA CYS A 38 7.59 -18.35 12.33
C CYS A 38 7.56 -18.62 13.84
N GLU A 39 6.46 -19.16 14.37
CA GLU A 39 6.28 -19.49 15.80
C GLU A 39 6.64 -18.31 16.74
N LEU A 40 6.17 -17.11 16.39
CA LEU A 40 6.51 -15.89 17.12
C LEU A 40 5.79 -15.82 18.47
N SER A 41 6.48 -15.30 19.48
CA SER A 41 5.86 -14.94 20.76
C SER A 41 4.86 -13.78 20.61
N THR A 42 3.90 -13.66 21.53
CA THR A 42 2.90 -12.59 21.53
C THR A 42 3.50 -11.18 21.48
N THR A 43 4.65 -10.98 22.14
CA THR A 43 5.39 -9.72 22.11
C THR A 43 5.97 -9.43 20.73
N GLN A 44 6.58 -10.43 20.07
CA GLN A 44 7.09 -10.30 18.71
C GLN A 44 5.96 -10.05 17.72
N ALA A 45 4.84 -10.76 17.83
CA ALA A 45 3.64 -10.55 17.02
C ALA A 45 3.13 -9.09 17.10
N SER A 46 3.14 -8.50 18.30
CA SER A 46 2.76 -7.10 18.50
C SER A 46 3.76 -6.13 17.84
N LEU A 47 5.06 -6.44 17.88
CA LEU A 47 6.10 -5.66 17.21
C LEU A 47 5.95 -5.66 15.68
N VAL A 48 5.44 -6.74 15.09
CA VAL A 48 5.16 -6.81 13.64
C VAL A 48 4.12 -5.76 13.24
N ASN A 49 3.00 -5.69 13.97
CA ASN A 49 1.97 -4.68 13.76
C ASN A 49 2.52 -3.27 14.00
N PHE A 50 3.27 -3.10 15.10
CA PHE A 50 3.90 -1.84 15.42
C PHE A 50 4.82 -1.35 14.29
N ALA A 51 5.68 -2.21 13.73
CA ALA A 51 6.59 -1.87 12.64
C ALA A 51 5.85 -1.42 11.37
N PHE A 52 4.73 -2.05 11.04
CA PHE A 52 3.91 -1.63 9.92
C PHE A 52 3.24 -0.27 10.18
N TYR A 53 2.57 -0.08 11.32
CA TYR A 53 1.84 1.17 11.60
C TYR A 53 2.77 2.35 11.92
N ILE A 54 3.91 2.13 12.58
CA ILE A 54 4.88 3.21 12.86
C ILE A 54 5.49 3.75 11.57
N SER A 55 5.61 2.93 10.52
CA SER A 55 6.08 3.40 9.21
C SER A 55 5.19 4.51 8.65
N TYR A 56 3.87 4.42 8.81
CA TYR A 56 2.93 5.47 8.39
C TYR A 56 3.18 6.78 9.14
N PHE A 57 3.39 6.69 10.45
CA PHE A 57 3.64 7.85 11.28
C PHE A 57 4.97 8.53 10.91
N VAL A 58 6.05 7.74 10.86
CA VAL A 58 7.40 8.25 10.58
C VAL A 58 7.49 8.79 9.15
N MET A 59 6.87 8.11 8.19
CA MET A 59 6.99 8.45 6.78
C MET A 59 5.95 9.47 6.29
N ALA A 60 4.96 9.87 7.09
CA ALA A 60 3.98 10.89 6.67
C ALA A 60 4.65 12.24 6.29
N ILE A 61 5.57 12.73 7.12
CA ILE A 61 6.28 14.00 6.89
C ILE A 61 7.31 13.86 5.74
N PRO A 62 8.22 12.85 5.76
CA PRO A 62 9.14 12.61 4.64
C PRO A 62 8.43 12.43 3.31
N SER A 63 7.32 11.68 3.27
CA SER A 63 6.55 11.45 2.05
C SER A 63 6.04 12.76 1.46
N SER A 64 5.56 13.67 2.31
CA SER A 64 5.12 15.00 1.88
C SER A 64 6.27 15.82 1.28
N TYR A 65 7.49 15.72 1.84
CA TYR A 65 8.66 16.41 1.30
C TYR A 65 9.15 15.81 -0.03
N ILE A 66 9.17 14.48 -0.13
CA ILE A 66 9.46 13.76 -1.38
C ILE A 66 8.48 14.23 -2.45
N LEU A 67 7.20 14.28 -2.13
CA LEU A 67 6.17 14.69 -3.07
C LEU A 67 6.30 16.12 -3.57
N LYS A 68 6.73 17.06 -2.71
CA LYS A 68 7.04 18.43 -3.12
C LYS A 68 8.15 18.49 -4.18
N LYS A 69 9.10 17.56 -4.15
CA LYS A 69 10.21 17.50 -5.11
C LYS A 69 9.87 16.70 -6.36
N THR A 70 9.16 15.59 -6.23
CA THR A 70 8.92 14.65 -7.35
C THR A 70 7.61 14.94 -8.09
N GLY A 71 6.67 15.61 -7.44
CA GLY A 71 5.28 15.73 -7.90
C GLY A 71 4.46 14.46 -7.63
N PHE A 72 3.15 14.54 -7.87
CA PHE A 72 2.21 13.47 -7.57
C PHE A 72 2.44 12.20 -8.40
N ALA A 73 2.55 12.31 -9.72
CA ALA A 73 2.68 11.16 -10.62
C ALA A 73 3.96 10.35 -10.34
N ASN A 74 5.12 11.02 -10.29
CA ASN A 74 6.39 10.37 -9.99
C ASN A 74 6.47 9.90 -8.53
N GLY A 75 5.85 10.63 -7.60
CA GLY A 75 5.78 10.22 -6.20
C GLY A 75 4.98 8.93 -6.00
N MET A 76 3.87 8.77 -6.71
CA MET A 76 3.11 7.50 -6.73
C MET A 76 3.95 6.37 -7.32
N ALA A 77 4.64 6.59 -8.45
CA ALA A 77 5.53 5.59 -9.04
C ALA A 77 6.66 5.18 -8.10
N LEU A 78 7.29 6.13 -7.39
CA LEU A 78 8.29 5.84 -6.37
C LEU A 78 7.72 5.00 -5.23
N GLY A 79 6.52 5.31 -4.75
CA GLY A 79 5.86 4.52 -3.71
C GLY A 79 5.62 3.07 -4.15
N LEU A 80 5.22 2.84 -5.41
CA LEU A 80 5.10 1.48 -5.96
C LEU A 80 6.44 0.74 -5.99
N VAL A 81 7.53 1.42 -6.37
CA VAL A 81 8.87 0.81 -6.37
C VAL A 81 9.31 0.44 -4.96
N VAL A 82 9.10 1.33 -3.99
CA VAL A 82 9.40 1.05 -2.58
C VAL A 82 8.57 -0.14 -2.07
N MET A 83 7.29 -0.22 -2.44
CA MET A 83 6.46 -1.38 -2.10
C MET A 83 6.97 -2.68 -2.75
N ALA A 84 7.39 -2.63 -4.01
CA ALA A 84 7.94 -3.79 -4.69
C ALA A 84 9.20 -4.30 -3.97
N ILE A 85 10.08 -3.39 -3.52
CA ILE A 85 11.27 -3.73 -2.73
C ILE A 85 10.87 -4.40 -1.41
N GLY A 86 9.90 -3.83 -0.67
CA GLY A 86 9.39 -4.43 0.57
C GLY A 86 8.81 -5.84 0.34
N SER A 87 8.09 -6.01 -0.77
CA SER A 87 7.51 -7.29 -1.17
C SER A 87 8.57 -8.35 -1.50
N ILE A 88 9.64 -7.95 -2.21
CA ILE A 88 10.76 -8.84 -2.54
C ILE A 88 11.50 -9.26 -1.27
N LEU A 89 11.67 -8.36 -0.28
CA LEU A 89 12.30 -8.69 1.00
C LEU A 89 11.53 -9.76 1.80
N PHE A 90 10.23 -9.92 1.60
CA PHE A 90 9.47 -10.99 2.27
C PHE A 90 9.89 -12.39 1.82
N VAL A 91 10.37 -12.55 0.59
CA VAL A 91 10.79 -13.86 0.07
C VAL A 91 11.97 -14.44 0.89
N PRO A 92 13.13 -13.77 1.01
CA PRO A 92 14.21 -14.28 1.85
C PRO A 92 13.84 -14.30 3.34
N ALA A 93 13.02 -13.34 3.82
CA ALA A 93 12.57 -13.33 5.21
C ALA A 93 11.79 -14.62 5.56
N ALA A 94 10.93 -15.10 4.65
CA ALA A 94 10.16 -16.32 4.81
C ALA A 94 11.00 -17.59 4.68
N LEU A 95 11.96 -17.62 3.74
CA LEU A 95 12.85 -18.77 3.56
C LEU A 95 13.77 -18.98 4.77
N GLU A 96 14.31 -17.90 5.33
CA GLU A 96 15.22 -17.95 6.48
C GLU A 96 14.52 -17.88 7.83
N ARG A 97 13.18 -17.70 7.85
CA ARG A 97 12.37 -17.44 9.07
C ARG A 97 12.96 -16.32 9.94
N ASN A 98 13.50 -15.28 9.30
CA ASN A 98 14.23 -14.21 9.98
C ASN A 98 13.29 -13.06 10.37
N PHE A 99 13.00 -12.98 11.67
CA PHE A 99 12.10 -11.97 12.24
C PHE A 99 12.51 -10.52 11.92
N VAL A 100 13.80 -10.20 11.95
CA VAL A 100 14.27 -8.82 11.71
C VAL A 100 14.06 -8.43 10.25
N LEU A 101 14.36 -9.33 9.32
CA LEU A 101 14.11 -9.12 7.89
C LEU A 101 12.61 -8.88 7.60
N PHE A 102 11.72 -9.58 8.31
CA PHE A 102 10.28 -9.33 8.22
C PHE A 102 9.88 -7.93 8.67
N LEU A 103 10.40 -7.47 9.80
CA LEU A 103 10.11 -6.13 10.31
C LEU A 103 10.59 -5.06 9.32
N VAL A 104 11.78 -5.24 8.75
CA VAL A 104 12.32 -4.33 7.74
C VAL A 104 11.46 -4.35 6.47
N GLY A 105 11.09 -5.53 5.98
CA GLY A 105 10.21 -5.69 4.82
C GLY A 105 8.85 -5.00 5.02
N LEU A 106 8.21 -5.19 6.18
CA LEU A 106 6.96 -4.52 6.55
C LEU A 106 7.10 -3.01 6.67
N PHE A 107 8.19 -2.54 7.26
CA PHE A 107 8.43 -1.11 7.39
C PHE A 107 8.62 -0.46 6.01
N ILE A 108 9.37 -1.09 5.11
CA ILE A 108 9.56 -0.62 3.73
C ILE A 108 8.23 -0.67 2.97
N GLN A 109 7.45 -1.75 3.12
CA GLN A 109 6.13 -1.88 2.51
C GLN A 109 5.18 -0.78 2.98
N GLY A 110 5.11 -0.54 4.29
CA GLY A 110 4.31 0.52 4.88
C GLY A 110 4.79 1.92 4.49
N THR A 111 6.11 2.11 4.30
CA THR A 111 6.70 3.34 3.73
C THR A 111 6.18 3.60 2.32
N GLY A 112 6.21 2.58 1.45
CA GLY A 112 5.71 2.72 0.09
C GLY A 112 4.21 3.02 0.04
N LEU A 113 3.43 2.36 0.92
CA LEU A 113 1.99 2.64 1.08
C LEU A 113 1.73 4.06 1.60
N ALA A 114 2.50 4.53 2.58
CA ALA A 114 2.38 5.89 3.10
C ALA A 114 2.64 6.92 2.00
N LEU A 115 3.74 6.77 1.25
CA LEU A 115 4.07 7.65 0.13
C LEU A 115 2.98 7.66 -0.95
N LEU A 116 2.48 6.47 -1.31
CA LEU A 116 1.39 6.34 -2.27
C LEU A 116 0.11 6.99 -1.80
N GLN A 117 -0.31 6.80 -0.55
CA GLN A 117 -1.54 7.40 -0.01
C GLN A 117 -1.44 8.92 0.11
N THR A 118 -0.30 9.44 0.58
CA THR A 118 -0.02 10.87 0.66
C THR A 118 -0.07 11.52 -0.73
N ALA A 119 0.25 10.77 -1.79
CA ALA A 119 0.18 11.25 -3.16
C ALA A 119 -1.18 11.09 -3.83
N ALA A 120 -1.76 9.89 -3.74
CA ALA A 120 -2.94 9.51 -4.48
C ALA A 120 -4.19 10.25 -3.98
N ASN A 121 -4.33 10.44 -2.67
CA ASN A 121 -5.51 11.09 -2.09
C ASN A 121 -5.67 12.54 -2.56
N PRO A 122 -4.64 13.42 -2.48
CA PRO A 122 -4.73 14.76 -3.06
C PRO A 122 -4.81 14.74 -4.59
N TYR A 123 -4.16 13.76 -5.25
CA TYR A 123 -4.20 13.68 -6.71
C TYR A 123 -5.62 13.41 -7.24
N VAL A 124 -6.42 12.58 -6.57
CA VAL A 124 -7.84 12.33 -6.93
C VAL A 124 -8.69 13.61 -6.85
N THR A 125 -8.44 14.46 -5.85
CA THR A 125 -9.23 15.67 -5.64
C THR A 125 -8.94 16.72 -6.71
N ILE A 126 -7.69 16.85 -7.15
CA ILE A 126 -7.30 17.77 -8.23
C ILE A 126 -7.62 17.26 -9.64
N LEU A 127 -7.86 15.95 -9.82
CA LEU A 127 -8.10 15.33 -11.13
C LEU A 127 -9.54 15.49 -11.63
N GLY A 128 -10.05 16.72 -11.64
CA GLY A 128 -11.38 17.08 -12.11
C GLY A 128 -12.01 18.21 -11.29
N PRO A 129 -13.30 18.52 -11.51
CA PRO A 129 -14.00 19.57 -10.76
C PRO A 129 -14.00 19.28 -9.26
N ILE A 130 -13.74 20.29 -8.43
CA ILE A 130 -13.71 20.18 -6.96
C ILE A 130 -15.06 19.71 -6.41
N GLU A 131 -16.16 20.17 -7.01
CA GLU A 131 -17.55 19.81 -6.66
C GLU A 131 -17.81 18.29 -6.71
N SER A 132 -17.08 17.56 -7.56
CA SER A 132 -17.20 16.10 -7.71
C SER A 132 -16.05 15.32 -7.07
N ALA A 133 -15.15 15.98 -6.34
CA ALA A 133 -14.00 15.34 -5.69
C ALA A 133 -14.43 14.26 -4.69
N ALA A 134 -15.44 14.55 -3.85
CA ALA A 134 -15.98 13.58 -2.90
C ALA A 134 -16.52 12.32 -3.61
N LYS A 135 -17.25 12.51 -4.73
CA LYS A 135 -17.76 11.40 -5.54
C LYS A 135 -16.63 10.55 -6.12
N ARG A 136 -15.56 11.17 -6.64
CA ARG A 136 -14.38 10.44 -7.15
C ARG A 136 -13.69 9.67 -6.03
N GLN A 137 -13.47 10.28 -4.87
CA GLN A 137 -12.87 9.61 -3.72
C GLN A 137 -13.70 8.41 -3.27
N SER A 138 -15.03 8.53 -3.23
CA SER A 138 -15.92 7.41 -2.91
C SER A 138 -15.81 6.26 -3.91
N ILE A 139 -15.78 6.57 -5.22
CA ILE A 139 -15.58 5.54 -6.26
C ILE A 139 -14.23 4.83 -6.08
N MET A 140 -13.15 5.59 -5.87
CA MET A 140 -11.82 5.03 -5.62
C MET A 140 -11.77 4.19 -4.34
N GLY A 141 -12.48 4.61 -3.30
CA GLY A 141 -12.65 3.85 -2.06
C GLY A 141 -13.39 2.52 -2.25
N VAL A 142 -14.43 2.49 -3.09
CA VAL A 142 -15.11 1.24 -3.46
C VAL A 142 -14.17 0.34 -4.24
N CYS A 143 -13.44 0.86 -5.24
CA CYS A 143 -12.44 0.07 -5.98
C CYS A 143 -11.38 -0.54 -5.05
N ASN A 144 -10.90 0.22 -4.06
CA ASN A 144 -9.98 -0.27 -3.05
C ASN A 144 -10.56 -1.44 -2.24
N LYS A 145 -11.79 -1.29 -1.72
CA LYS A 145 -12.42 -2.35 -0.94
C LYS A 145 -12.68 -3.62 -1.76
N VAL A 146 -13.09 -3.47 -3.03
CA VAL A 146 -13.26 -4.60 -3.96
C VAL A 146 -11.92 -5.29 -4.21
N ALA A 147 -10.84 -4.53 -4.39
CA ALA A 147 -9.50 -5.07 -4.56
C ALA A 147 -9.03 -5.87 -3.35
N GLY A 148 -9.29 -5.34 -2.14
CA GLY A 148 -8.99 -6.04 -0.89
C GLY A 148 -9.75 -7.36 -0.76
N MET A 149 -11.05 -7.36 -1.11
CA MET A 149 -11.88 -8.57 -1.10
C MET A 149 -11.36 -9.63 -2.08
N ILE A 150 -11.07 -9.24 -3.32
CA ILE A 150 -10.50 -10.15 -4.33
C ILE A 150 -9.14 -10.67 -3.86
N GLY A 151 -8.31 -9.81 -3.25
CA GLY A 151 -7.01 -10.19 -2.73
C GLY A 151 -7.06 -11.26 -1.65
N ILE A 152 -8.00 -11.13 -0.70
CA ILE A 152 -8.23 -12.15 0.31
C ILE A 152 -8.68 -13.46 -0.32
N LEU A 153 -9.62 -13.43 -1.29
CA LEU A 153 -10.13 -14.63 -1.93
C LEU A 153 -9.03 -15.41 -2.67
N ILE A 154 -8.17 -14.68 -3.41
CA ILE A 154 -7.01 -15.28 -4.10
C ILE A 154 -6.07 -15.91 -3.08
N LEU A 155 -5.73 -15.18 -2.01
CA LEU A 155 -4.80 -15.67 -1.00
C LEU A 155 -5.36 -16.90 -0.27
N TYR A 156 -6.66 -16.87 0.07
CA TYR A 156 -7.35 -18.00 0.68
C TYR A 156 -7.26 -19.24 -0.20
N SER A 157 -7.56 -19.12 -1.51
CA SER A 157 -7.45 -20.23 -2.46
C SER A 157 -6.03 -20.73 -2.74
N ALA A 158 -5.01 -19.93 -2.40
CA ALA A 158 -3.60 -20.31 -2.59
C ALA A 158 -3.01 -20.97 -1.34
N ILE A 159 -3.56 -20.69 -0.16
CA ILE A 159 -3.08 -21.20 1.14
C ILE A 159 -3.86 -22.47 1.56
N PHE A 160 -5.13 -22.58 1.19
CA PHE A 160 -6.02 -23.70 1.49
C PHE A 160 -6.48 -24.39 0.20
#